data_AF-A0A959TLX2-F1
#
_entry.id   AF-A0A959TLX2-F1
#
_cell.length_a   1.000
_cell.length_b   1.000
_cell.length_c   1.000
_cell.angle_alpha   90.00
_cell.angle_beta   90.00
_cell.angle_gamma   90.00
#
_symmetry.space_group_name_H-M   'P 1'
#
loop_
_entity.id
_entity.type
_entity.pdbx_description
1 polymer ?
#
loop_
_entity_poly.entity_id
_entity_poly.type
_entity_poly.pdbx_seq_one_letter_code
_entity_poly.pdbx_strand_id
1 'polypeptide(L)'
;MRIHREGTGTILIALALSGSLLFGIWKWSLLPPPLQVGLSAVVVLLLLIVVYFFREPERRPPDTQGLVLAPADGRVVAIERVKEGEYLGDERIQVSIFMSPLNVHVNWYP
;
A
#
# COMPACT_ATOMS: atom_id res chain seq x y z
N MET A 1 5.45 9.56 10.41
CA MET A 1 4.97 8.85 9.21
C MET A 1 4.81 9.87 8.10
N ARG A 2 5.56 9.72 7.01
CA ARG A 2 5.35 10.53 5.81
C ARG A 2 4.29 9.84 4.96
N ILE A 3 3.49 10.61 4.24
CA ILE A 3 2.49 10.09 3.30
C ILE A 3 3.03 10.35 1.90
N HIS A 4 2.94 9.34 1.03
CA HIS A 4 3.36 9.49 -0.35
C HIS A 4 2.55 10.61 -1.03
N ARG A 5 3.21 11.51 -1.76
CA ARG A 5 2.55 12.70 -2.33
C ARG A 5 1.36 12.33 -3.22
N GLU A 6 1.49 11.26 -4.00
CA GLU A 6 0.43 10.73 -4.87
C GLU A 6 -0.74 10.13 -4.09
N GLY A 7 -0.48 9.60 -2.88
CA GLY A 7 -1.52 9.04 -2.02
C GLY A 7 -2.44 10.08 -1.38
N THR A 8 -1.99 11.35 -1.31
CA THR A 8 -2.73 12.42 -0.61
C THR A 8 -4.12 12.65 -1.22
N GLY A 9 -4.22 12.67 -2.56
CA GLY A 9 -5.50 12.84 -3.25
C GLY A 9 -6.47 11.70 -2.97
N THR A 10 -5.99 10.46 -3.07
CA THR A 10 -6.77 9.25 -2.79
C THR A 10 -7.26 9.21 -1.34
N ILE A 11 -6.40 9.58 -0.38
CA ILE A 11 -6.77 9.65 1.04
C ILE A 11 -7.86 10.70 1.28
N LEU A 12 -7.77 11.88 0.66
CA LEU A 12 -8.79 12.93 0.79
C LEU A 12 -10.16 12.47 0.26
N ILE A 13 -10.18 11.80 -0.90
CA ILE A 13 -11.40 11.24 -1.47
C ILE A 13 -11.96 10.15 -0.55
N ALA A 14 -11.12 9.22 -0.08
CA ALA A 14 -11.52 8.17 0.84
C ALA A 14 -12.08 8.74 2.15
N LEU A 15 -11.50 9.82 2.67
CA LEU A 15 -11.96 10.51 3.87
C LEU A 15 -13.32 11.17 3.65
N ALA A 16 -13.53 11.85 2.51
CA ALA A 16 -14.81 12.46 2.16
C ALA A 16 -15.93 11.42 2.00
N LEU A 17 -15.64 10.32 1.29
CA LEU A 17 -16.60 9.22 1.10
C LEU A 17 -16.93 8.53 2.44
N SER A 18 -15.92 8.24 3.26
CA SER A 18 -16.10 7.63 4.58
C SER A 18 -16.92 8.54 5.49
N GLY A 19 -16.65 9.85 5.49
CA GLY A 19 -17.41 10.84 6.25
C GLY A 19 -18.87 10.92 5.84
N SER A 20 -19.15 10.94 4.53
CA SER A 20 -20.52 10.93 3.99
C SER A 20 -21.27 9.64 4.38
N LEU A 21 -20.61 8.49 4.29
CA LEU A 21 -21.18 7.20 4.66
C LEU A 21 -21.49 7.11 6.16
N LEU A 22 -20.56 7.55 7.01
CA LEU A 22 -20.77 7.63 8.47
C LEU A 22 -21.94 8.54 8.80
N PHE A 23 -22.02 9.73 8.18
CA PHE A 23 -23.16 10.62 8.37
C PHE A 23 -24.50 9.96 7.99
N GLY A 24 -24.54 9.23 6.88
CA GLY A 24 -25.72 8.47 6.45
C GLY A 24 -26.13 7.39 7.45
N ILE A 25 -25.18 6.60 7.97
CA ILE A 25 -25.43 5.55 8.97
C ILE A 25 -26.08 6.14 10.23
N TRP A 26 -25.56 7.25 10.74
CA TRP A 26 -26.04 7.89 11.97
C TRP A 26 -27.34 8.67 11.79
N LYS A 27 -27.67 9.08 10.56
CA LYS A 27 -28.98 9.70 10.24
C LYS A 27 -30.09 8.68 10.06
N TRP A 28 -29.76 7.42 9.81
CA TRP A 28 -30.76 6.38 9.57
C TRP A 28 -31.35 5.87 10.88
N SER A 29 -32.48 6.46 11.28
CA SER A 29 -33.19 6.18 12.54
C SER A 29 -33.76 4.75 12.68
N LEU A 30 -33.85 4.00 11.59
CA LEU A 30 -34.38 2.62 11.58
C LEU A 30 -33.31 1.58 11.93
N LEU A 31 -32.02 1.94 11.92
CA LEU A 31 -30.95 1.01 12.27
C LEU A 31 -30.82 0.91 13.80
N PRO A 32 -30.79 -0.31 14.38
CA PRO A 32 -30.57 -0.46 15.81
C PRO A 32 -29.15 0.01 16.19
N PRO A 33 -28.96 0.60 17.39
CA PRO A 33 -27.67 1.20 17.77
C PRO A 33 -26.45 0.27 17.64
N PRO A 34 -26.51 -1.03 18.01
CA PRO A 34 -25.36 -1.93 17.84
C PRO A 34 -24.93 -2.10 16.39
N LEU A 35 -25.88 -2.10 15.45
CA LEU A 35 -25.60 -2.25 14.02
C LEU A 35 -24.97 -0.97 13.44
N GLN A 36 -25.45 0.21 13.86
CA GLN A 36 -24.85 1.49 13.48
C GLN A 36 -23.38 1.57 13.90
N VAL A 37 -23.08 1.15 15.14
CA VAL A 37 -21.70 1.09 15.66
C VAL A 37 -20.86 0.08 14.87
N GLY A 38 -21.38 -1.12 14.62
CA GLY A 38 -20.67 -2.16 13.85
C GLY A 38 -20.31 -1.72 12.43
N LEU A 39 -21.27 -1.13 11.71
CA LEU A 39 -21.03 -0.60 10.36
C LEU A 39 -20.03 0.57 10.39
N SER A 40 -20.15 1.47 11.36
CA SER A 40 -19.21 2.59 11.52
C SER A 40 -17.78 2.09 11.76
N ALA A 41 -17.62 1.05 12.58
CA ALA A 41 -16.32 0.44 12.85
C ALA A 41 -15.68 -0.15 11.59
N VAL A 42 -16.47 -0.81 10.73
CA VAL A 42 -15.99 -1.35 9.44
C VAL A 42 -15.53 -0.22 8.52
N VAL A 43 -16.29 0.87 8.41
CA VAL A 43 -15.90 2.03 7.58
C VAL A 43 -14.60 2.65 8.06
N VAL A 44 -14.45 2.85 9.37
CA VAL A 44 -13.22 3.38 9.96
C VAL A 44 -12.04 2.42 9.73
N LEU A 45 -12.24 1.12 9.89
CA LEU A 45 -11.20 0.13 9.64
C LEU A 45 -10.69 0.18 8.19
N LEU A 46 -11.61 0.27 7.22
CA LEU A 46 -11.24 0.39 5.81
C LEU A 46 -10.46 1.69 5.56
N LEU A 47 -10.89 2.82 6.13
CA LEU A 47 -10.18 4.08 6.01
C LEU A 47 -8.75 3.98 6.57
N LEU A 48 -8.57 3.31 7.71
CA LEU A 48 -7.26 3.07 8.30
C LEU A 48 -6.36 2.23 7.39
N ILE A 49 -6.90 1.21 6.72
CA ILE A 49 -6.15 0.40 5.75
C ILE A 49 -5.70 1.26 4.56
N VAL A 50 -6.57 2.13 4.03
CA VAL A 50 -6.19 3.04 2.93
C VAL A 50 -5.07 3.98 3.36
N VAL A 51 -5.17 4.60 4.54
CA VAL A 51 -4.12 5.49 5.06
C VAL A 51 -2.81 4.72 5.27
N TYR A 52 -2.89 3.50 5.81
CA TYR A 52 -1.72 2.64 6.03
C TYR A 52 -1.05 2.22 4.73
N PHE A 53 -1.80 1.97 3.67
CA PHE A 53 -1.28 1.58 2.35
C PHE A 53 -0.38 2.66 1.73
N PHE A 54 -0.76 3.94 1.87
CA PHE A 54 -0.05 5.09 1.29
C PHE A 54 1.04 5.68 2.19
N ARG A 55 1.38 5.01 3.29
CA ARG A 55 2.49 5.44 4.14
C ARG A 55 3.82 5.29 3.41
N GLU A 56 4.73 6.20 3.68
CA GLU A 56 6.11 6.14 3.21
C GLU A 56 7.04 5.84 4.40
N PRO A 57 7.75 4.69 4.40
CA PRO A 57 8.69 4.32 5.44
C PRO A 57 10.03 5.03 5.22
N GLU A 58 10.71 5.35 6.31
CA GLU A 58 12.10 5.80 6.22
C GLU A 58 13.01 4.60 5.97
N ARG A 59 13.71 4.59 4.84
CA ARG A 59 14.74 3.59 4.52
C ARG A 59 16.13 4.14 4.83
N ARG A 60 16.97 3.31 5.45
CA ARG A 60 18.40 3.59 5.70
C ARG A 60 19.23 2.55 4.97
N PRO A 61 19.67 2.82 3.73
CA PRO A 61 20.51 1.87 3.01
C PRO A 61 21.87 1.73 3.71
N PRO A 62 22.51 0.55 3.66
CA PRO A 62 23.87 0.36 4.16
C PRO A 62 24.89 1.15 3.32
N ASP A 63 25.95 1.65 3.96
CA ASP A 63 27.01 2.47 3.32
C ASP A 63 27.99 1.67 2.44
N THR A 64 27.73 0.39 2.21
CA THR A 64 28.63 -0.49 1.44
C THR A 64 28.45 -0.30 -0.06
N GLN A 65 29.55 -0.09 -0.78
CA GLN A 65 29.55 0.04 -2.23
C GLN A 65 29.34 -1.31 -2.93
N GLY A 66 28.71 -1.27 -4.11
CA GLY A 66 28.51 -2.45 -4.97
C GLY A 66 27.36 -3.37 -4.56
N LEU A 67 26.53 -2.96 -3.59
CA LEU A 67 25.31 -3.68 -3.24
C LEU A 67 24.17 -3.35 -4.20
N VAL A 68 23.38 -4.36 -4.55
CA VAL A 68 22.06 -4.20 -5.17
C VAL A 68 21.03 -4.44 -4.07
N LEU A 69 20.20 -3.44 -3.80
CA LEU A 69 19.19 -3.47 -2.75
C LEU A 69 17.83 -3.89 -3.31
N ALA A 70 16.99 -4.41 -2.42
CA ALA A 70 15.62 -4.75 -2.79
C ALA A 70 14.85 -3.45 -3.12
N PRO A 71 14.29 -3.33 -4.34
CA PRO A 71 13.64 -2.12 -4.77
C PRO A 71 12.26 -1.95 -4.12
N ALA A 72 11.71 -2.97 -3.45
CA ALA A 72 10.41 -2.88 -2.77
C ALA A 72 10.37 -3.76 -1.51
N ASP A 73 9.42 -3.48 -0.61
CA ASP A 73 9.16 -4.33 0.56
C ASP A 73 8.26 -5.51 0.17
N GLY A 74 8.74 -6.73 0.36
CA GLY A 74 7.92 -7.89 0.03
C GLY A 74 8.60 -9.22 0.22
N ARG A 75 7.91 -10.25 -0.28
CA ARG A 75 8.42 -11.62 -0.27
C ARG A 75 9.05 -11.90 -1.63
N VAL A 76 10.29 -12.37 -1.64
CA VAL A 76 10.88 -12.93 -2.85
C VAL A 76 10.12 -14.21 -3.20
N VAL A 77 9.49 -14.23 -4.38
CA VAL A 77 8.66 -15.36 -4.86
C VAL A 77 9.33 -16.16 -5.97
N ALA A 78 10.30 -15.57 -6.68
CA ALA A 78 11.10 -16.28 -7.67
C ALA A 78 12.51 -15.69 -7.78
N ILE A 79 13.49 -16.56 -8.02
CA ILE A 79 14.84 -16.21 -8.47
C ILE A 79 15.18 -17.19 -9.58
N GLU A 80 15.24 -16.72 -10.83
CA GLU A 80 15.37 -17.59 -12.00
C GLU A 80 16.21 -16.94 -13.10
N ARG A 81 16.77 -17.78 -13.98
CA ARG A 81 17.43 -17.31 -15.20
C ARG A 81 16.39 -17.17 -16.30
N VAL A 82 16.27 -15.96 -16.85
CA VAL A 82 15.34 -15.64 -17.94
C VAL A 82 16.08 -14.89 -19.02
N LYS A 83 15.64 -15.06 -20.27
CA LYS A 83 16.10 -14.21 -21.37
C LYS A 83 15.35 -12.89 -21.29
N GLU A 84 16.05 -11.81 -20.91
CA GLU A 84 15.48 -10.46 -20.85
C GLU A 84 15.43 -9.90 -22.27
N GLY A 85 14.25 -9.50 -22.74
CA GLY A 85 13.99 -9.19 -24.15
C GLY A 85 13.77 -7.71 -24.48
N GLU A 86 13.56 -6.83 -23.49
CA GLU A 86 13.24 -5.41 -23.72
C GLU A 86 14.49 -4.54 -23.82
N TYR A 87 15.47 -4.71 -22.92
CA TYR A 87 16.58 -3.76 -22.79
C TYR A 87 17.96 -4.37 -23.09
N LEU A 88 18.20 -5.59 -22.64
CA LEU A 88 19.52 -6.24 -22.60
C LEU A 88 19.65 -7.35 -23.64
N GLY A 89 18.55 -8.02 -23.99
CA GLY A 89 18.52 -9.01 -25.07
C GLY A 89 19.26 -10.33 -24.79
N ASP A 90 19.59 -10.61 -23.53
CA ASP A 90 20.43 -11.75 -23.12
C ASP A 90 19.91 -12.41 -21.82
N GLU A 91 20.52 -13.53 -21.42
CA GLU A 91 20.18 -14.23 -20.18
C GLU A 91 20.56 -13.42 -18.93
N ARG A 92 19.59 -13.24 -18.03
CA ARG A 92 19.72 -12.51 -16.77
C ARG A 92 19.08 -13.26 -15.62
N ILE A 93 19.49 -12.93 -14.40
CA ILE A 93 18.82 -13.40 -13.18
C ILE A 93 17.66 -12.44 -12.88
N GLN A 94 16.43 -12.95 -12.91
CA GLN A 94 15.24 -12.24 -12.47
C GLN A 94 14.98 -12.54 -11.00
N VAL A 95 14.75 -11.49 -10.22
CA VAL A 95 14.31 -11.57 -8.83
C VAL A 95 12.91 -10.96 -8.74
N SER A 96 11.92 -11.79 -8.45
CA SER A 96 10.51 -11.37 -8.37
C SER A 96 10.11 -11.16 -6.90
N ILE A 97 9.63 -9.97 -6.57
CA ILE A 97 9.19 -9.59 -5.22
C ILE A 97 7.67 -9.35 -5.23
N PHE A 98 6.95 -10.09 -4.39
CA PHE A 98 5.51 -9.90 -4.19
C PHE A 98 5.26 -8.92 -3.04
N MET A 99 4.58 -7.81 -3.35
CA MET A 99 4.12 -6.81 -2.37
C MET A 99 2.71 -7.18 -1.88
N SER A 100 2.56 -7.52 -0.61
CA SER A 100 1.24 -7.72 0.00
C SER A 100 0.57 -6.38 0.28
N PRO A 101 -0.78 -6.30 0.42
CA PRO A 101 -1.50 -5.06 0.79
C PRO A 101 -1.00 -4.38 2.08
N LEU A 102 -0.29 -5.12 2.96
CA LEU A 102 0.29 -4.60 4.19
C LEU A 102 1.70 -4.03 4.00
N ASN A 103 2.32 -4.30 2.85
CA ASN A 103 3.59 -3.73 2.48
C ASN A 103 3.40 -2.32 1.91
N VAL A 104 4.47 -1.55 1.97
CA VAL A 104 4.50 -0.25 1.33
C VAL A 104 4.59 -0.47 -0.18
N HIS A 105 3.60 0.05 -0.93
CA HIS A 105 3.54 -0.05 -2.38
C HIS A 105 4.33 1.09 -3.03
N VAL A 106 5.62 1.16 -2.70
CA VAL A 106 6.58 2.08 -3.29
C VAL A 106 7.71 1.24 -3.85
N ASN A 107 8.14 1.57 -5.07
CA ASN A 107 9.25 0.94 -5.74
C ASN A 107 10.39 1.96 -5.86
N TRP A 108 11.54 1.61 -5.32
CA TRP A 108 12.76 2.40 -5.33
C TRP A 108 13.74 1.88 -6.38
N TYR A 109 14.77 2.66 -6.69
CA TYR A 109 15.87 2.17 -7.51
C TYR A 109 16.64 1.07 -6.74
N PRO A 110 16.96 -0.07 -7.40
CA PRO A 110 17.74 -1.15 -6.79
C PRO A 110 19.16 -0.72 -6.40
#